data_AF-A0A3N4IUH0-F1
#
_entry.id   AF-A0A3N4IUH0-F1
#
_cell.length_a   1.000
_cell.length_b   1.000
_cell.length_c   1.000
_cell.angle_alpha   90.00
_cell.angle_beta   90.00
_cell.angle_gamma   90.00
#
_symmetry.space_group_name_H-M   'P 1'
#
loop_
_entity.id
_entity.type
_entity.pdbx_description
1 polymer ?
#
loop_
_entity_poly.entity_id
_entity_poly.type
_entity_poly.pdbx_seq_one_letter_code
_entity_poly.pdbx_strand_id
1 'polypeptide(L)'
;MTFETNQVAGVNNIVTKLVELPFQKVAHKLSTLDAQPAGDAGQILVHVTGHLIIDDNEHPQAYSQTFQLVPADGTYYVLNDIMRLSY
;
A
#
# COMPACT_ATOMS: atom_id res chain seq x y z
N MET A 1 -4.41 -0.51 8.13
CA MET A 1 -4.39 -1.00 6.75
C MET A 1 -5.75 -1.61 6.41
N THR A 2 -6.23 -1.38 5.19
CA THR A 2 -7.38 -2.09 4.60
C THR A 2 -6.92 -2.80 3.34
N PHE A 3 -7.03 -4.12 3.27
CA PHE A 3 -6.69 -4.93 2.09
C PHE A 3 -7.91 -5.74 1.66
N GLU A 4 -8.41 -5.55 0.44
CA GLU A 4 -9.57 -6.30 -0.11
C GLU A 4 -10.76 -6.38 0.87
N THR A 5 -11.14 -5.25 1.49
CA THR A 5 -12.16 -5.10 2.57
C THR A 5 -11.73 -5.47 3.99
N ASN A 6 -10.65 -6.24 4.18
CA ASN A 6 -10.18 -6.64 5.50
C ASN A 6 -9.42 -5.50 6.18
N GLN A 7 -9.93 -5.05 7.33
CA GLN A 7 -9.35 -3.95 8.10
C GLN A 7 -8.50 -4.49 9.25
N VAL A 8 -7.26 -3.99 9.35
CA VAL A 8 -6.34 -4.28 10.45
C VAL A 8 -5.70 -3.00 10.98
N ALA A 9 -5.50 -2.93 12.29
CA ALA A 9 -4.90 -1.78 12.97
C ALA A 9 -3.72 -2.21 13.84
N GLY A 10 -2.71 -1.33 13.95
CA GLY A 10 -1.49 -1.58 14.70
C GLY A 10 -0.43 -2.36 13.91
N VAL A 11 0.84 -2.04 14.17
CA VAL A 11 2.00 -2.56 13.41
C VAL A 11 2.01 -4.09 13.37
N ASN A 12 1.85 -4.75 14.52
CA ASN A 12 1.90 -6.21 14.60
C ASN A 12 0.84 -6.88 13.72
N ASN A 13 -0.41 -6.43 13.79
CA ASN A 13 -1.50 -7.00 13.00
C ASN A 13 -1.33 -6.72 11.51
N ILE A 14 -0.82 -5.53 11.16
CA ILE A 14 -0.52 -5.16 9.76
C ILE A 14 0.58 -6.07 9.20
N VAL A 15 1.68 -6.26 9.93
CA VAL A 15 2.79 -7.13 9.51
C VAL A 15 2.32 -8.58 9.39
N THR A 16 1.59 -9.10 10.37
CA THR A 16 1.00 -10.44 10.30
C THR A 16 0.13 -10.59 9.05
N LYS A 17 -0.76 -9.62 8.79
CA LYS A 17 -1.63 -9.67 7.61
C LYS A 17 -0.86 -9.70 6.30
N LEU A 18 0.23 -8.94 6.18
CA LEU A 18 1.10 -8.94 5.00
C LEU A 18 1.85 -10.27 4.81
N VAL A 19 2.31 -10.88 5.90
CA VAL A 19 3.02 -12.18 5.88
C VAL A 19 2.09 -13.34 5.54
N GLU A 20 0.82 -13.26 5.96
CA GLU A 20 -0.20 -14.28 5.67
C GLU A 20 -0.73 -14.28 4.23
N LEU A 21 -0.34 -13.29 3.41
CA LEU A 21 -0.76 -13.27 2.02
C LEU A 21 -0.17 -14.49 1.26
N PRO A 22 -0.96 -15.16 0.41
CA PRO A 22 -0.60 -16.45 -0.17
C PRO A 22 0.35 -16.31 -1.37
N PHE A 23 1.50 -15.67 -1.18
CA PHE A 23 2.56 -15.55 -2.18
C PHE A 23 3.95 -15.68 -1.55
N GLN A 24 4.91 -16.25 -2.28
CA GLN A 24 6.29 -16.36 -1.82
C GLN A 24 7.14 -15.18 -2.28
N LYS A 25 6.86 -14.68 -3.49
CA LYS A 25 7.50 -13.49 -4.06
C LYS A 25 6.44 -12.54 -4.60
N VAL A 26 6.65 -11.25 -4.37
CA VAL A 26 5.84 -10.20 -4.97
C VAL A 26 6.73 -9.07 -5.44
N ALA A 27 6.57 -8.65 -6.69
CA ALA A 27 7.20 -7.46 -7.24
C ALA A 27 6.14 -6.43 -7.63
N HIS A 28 6.32 -5.18 -7.19
CA HIS A 28 5.43 -4.07 -7.51
C HIS A 28 5.95 -3.34 -8.75
N LYS A 29 5.14 -3.26 -9.79
CA LYS A 29 5.41 -2.46 -10.99
C LYS A 29 4.47 -1.25 -11.01
N LEU A 30 5.01 -0.09 -10.66
CA LEU A 30 4.27 1.17 -10.63
C LEU A 30 3.85 1.58 -12.06
N SER A 31 2.62 2.06 -12.21
CA SER A 31 2.09 2.64 -13.44
C SER A 31 1.87 4.14 -13.29
N THR A 32 1.17 4.57 -12.24
CA THR A 32 1.05 5.99 -11.87
C THR A 32 1.34 6.19 -10.39
N LEU A 33 1.79 7.40 -10.06
CA LEU A 33 1.99 7.86 -8.70
C LEU A 33 1.64 9.35 -8.66
N ASP A 34 0.64 9.67 -7.85
CA ASP A 34 0.17 11.03 -7.64
C ASP A 34 0.21 11.35 -6.15
N ALA A 35 0.68 12.54 -5.78
CA ALA A 35 0.80 12.95 -4.40
C ALA A 35 0.25 14.36 -4.17
N GLN A 36 -0.41 14.57 -3.03
CA GLN A 36 -0.94 15.86 -2.61
C GLN A 36 -0.66 16.10 -1.13
N PRO A 37 -0.48 17.37 -0.71
CA PRO A 37 -0.54 17.73 0.70
C PRO A 37 -1.89 17.32 1.29
N ALA A 38 -1.87 16.66 2.46
CA ALA A 38 -3.06 16.10 3.11
C ALA A 38 -3.42 16.79 4.44
N GLY A 39 -2.67 17.82 4.83
CA GLY A 39 -2.89 18.59 6.04
C GLY A 39 -1.80 19.64 6.26
N ASP A 40 -2.03 20.51 7.24
CA ASP A 40 -1.17 21.67 7.51
C ASP A 40 0.16 21.30 8.20
N ALA A 41 0.25 20.09 8.76
CA ALA A 41 1.41 19.60 9.50
C ALA A 41 2.31 18.69 8.65
N GLY A 42 2.29 18.87 7.33
CA GLY A 42 3.18 18.17 6.40
C GLY A 42 2.74 16.75 6.05
N GLN A 43 1.48 16.37 6.32
CA GLN A 43 0.95 15.09 5.87
C GLN A 43 0.87 15.04 4.34
N ILE A 44 1.08 13.87 3.77
CA ILE A 44 1.02 13.64 2.32
C ILE A 44 0.02 12.51 2.05
N LEU A 45 -0.87 12.72 1.09
CA LEU A 45 -1.72 11.69 0.52
C LEU A 45 -1.07 11.25 -0.79
N VAL A 46 -0.79 9.95 -0.90
CA VAL A 46 -0.20 9.35 -2.09
C VAL A 46 -1.18 8.33 -2.65
N HIS A 47 -1.47 8.43 -3.94
CA HIS A 47 -2.22 7.42 -4.67
C HIS A 47 -1.32 6.76 -5.71
N VAL A 48 -1.36 5.44 -5.76
CA VAL A 48 -0.54 4.61 -6.63
C VAL A 48 -1.45 3.67 -7.40
N THR A 49 -1.19 3.55 -8.70
CA THR A 49 -1.70 2.44 -9.51
C THR A 49 -0.54 1.63 -10.06
N GLY A 50 -0.73 0.34 -10.23
CA GLY A 50 0.34 -0.53 -10.69
C GLY A 50 -0.11 -1.95 -10.95
N HIS A 51 0.88 -2.82 -11.09
CA HIS A 51 0.69 -4.25 -11.22
C HIS A 51 1.55 -5.00 -10.20
N LEU A 52 0.98 -6.04 -9.59
CA LEU A 52 1.67 -7.02 -8.77
C LEU A 52 2.09 -8.20 -9.65
N ILE A 53 3.37 -8.52 -9.63
CA ILE A 53 3.90 -9.75 -10.21
C ILE A 53 4.11 -10.71 -9.05
N ILE A 54 3.27 -11.73 -8.95
CA ILE A 54 3.26 -12.71 -7.85
C ILE A 54 3.92 -13.99 -8.35
N ASP A 55 4.88 -14.55 -7.59
CA ASP A 55 5.53 -15.84 -7.85
C ASP A 55 6.02 -16.01 -9.30
N ASP A 56 6.57 -14.93 -9.87
CA ASP A 56 7.08 -14.88 -11.23
C ASP A 56 6.01 -15.17 -12.32
N ASN A 57 4.72 -15.00 -11.99
CA ASN A 57 3.58 -15.20 -12.90
C ASN A 57 3.61 -14.21 -14.08
N GLU A 58 3.41 -14.73 -15.29
CA GLU A 58 3.35 -13.96 -16.54
C GLU A 58 2.14 -13.02 -16.65
N HIS A 59 1.16 -13.17 -15.75
CA HIS A 59 -0.03 -12.32 -15.67
C HIS A 59 0.02 -11.41 -14.43
N PRO A 60 0.54 -10.17 -14.57
CA PRO A 60 0.55 -9.21 -13.49
C PRO A 60 -0.88 -8.80 -13.09
N GLN A 61 -1.15 -8.72 -11.80
CA GLN A 61 -2.45 -8.31 -11.27
C GLN A 61 -2.48 -6.81 -11.04
N ALA A 62 -3.39 -6.09 -11.70
CA ALA A 62 -3.55 -4.66 -11.48
C ALA A 62 -3.99 -4.37 -10.04
N TYR A 63 -3.47 -3.28 -9.46
CA TYR A 63 -3.83 -2.83 -8.13
C TYR A 63 -3.86 -1.31 -8.05
N SER A 64 -4.60 -0.81 -7.06
CA SER A 64 -4.53 0.57 -6.59
C SER A 64 -4.24 0.58 -5.10
N GLN A 65 -3.45 1.55 -4.66
CA GLN A 65 -3.09 1.71 -3.27
C GLN A 65 -2.99 3.18 -2.89
N THR A 66 -3.55 3.52 -1.74
CA THR A 66 -3.53 4.88 -1.19
C THR A 66 -2.85 4.86 0.16
N PHE A 67 -1.87 5.76 0.34
CA PHE A 67 -1.14 5.96 1.58
C PHE A 67 -1.38 7.36 2.12
N GLN A 68 -1.65 7.46 3.43
CA GLN A 68 -1.49 8.72 4.15
C GLN A 68 -0.19 8.65 4.95
N LEU A 69 0.76 9.50 4.57
CA LEU A 69 2.05 9.65 5.21
C LEU A 69 1.98 10.77 6.25
N VAL A 70 2.49 10.51 7.44
CA VAL A 70 2.58 11.49 8.53
C VAL A 70 4.05 11.68 8.90
N PRO A 71 4.54 12.94 9.00
CA PRO A 71 5.92 13.19 9.41
C PRO A 71 6.23 12.64 10.80
N ALA A 72 7.38 11.99 10.94
CA ALA A 72 7.97 11.58 12.22
C ALA A 72 9.48 11.46 12.07
N ASP A 73 10.24 11.98 13.03
CA ASP A 73 11.69 11.79 13.14
C ASP A 73 12.50 12.11 11.85
N GLY A 74 12.10 13.17 11.14
CA GLY A 74 12.74 13.58 9.87
C GLY A 74 12.39 12.71 8.66
N THR A 75 11.49 11.74 8.82
CA THR A 75 10.92 10.88 7.77
C THR A 75 9.39 10.85 7.88
N TYR A 76 8.74 9.82 7.34
CA TYR A 76 7.31 9.59 7.42
C TYR A 76 7.01 8.18 7.91
N TYR A 77 5.87 8.01 8.58
CA TYR A 77 5.24 6.71 8.76
C TYR A 77 3.89 6.66 8.02
N VAL A 78 3.43 5.45 7.71
CA VAL A 78 2.13 5.23 7.07
C VAL A 78 1.06 5.17 8.15
N LEU A 79 0.20 6.19 8.20
CA LEU A 79 -0.96 6.22 9.10
C LEU A 79 -2.12 5.42 8.52
N ASN A 80 -2.45 5.68 7.24
CA ASN A 80 -3.49 4.97 6.51
C ASN A 80 -2.89 4.28 5.29
N ASP A 81 -3.34 3.06 5.06
CA ASP A 81 -2.98 2.21 3.92
C ASP A 81 -4.26 1.53 3.45
N ILE A 82 -4.65 1.75 2.21
CA ILE A 82 -5.81 1.14 1.56
C ILE A 82 -5.35 0.54 0.24
N MET A 83 -5.48 -0.77 0.09
CA MET A 83 -5.08 -1.51 -1.09
C MET A 83 -6.27 -2.29 -1.67
N ARG A 84 -6.41 -2.22 -2.99
CA ARG A 84 -7.41 -2.96 -3.76
C ARG A 84 -6.79 -3.56 -5.02
N LEU A 85 -7.15 -4.80 -5.29
CA LEU A 85 -6.87 -5.46 -6.55
C LEU A 85 -7.93 -5.03 -7.57
N SER A 86 -7.51 -4.79 -8.81
CA SER A 86 -8.38 -4.44 -9.93
C SER A 86 -8.56 -5.68 -10.81
N TYR A 87 -9.81 -6.09 -10.99
CA TYR A 87 -10.21 -7.27 -11.77
C TYR A 87 -10.85 -6.85 -13.09
#